data_AF-A0A1W9P419-F1
#
_entry.id   AF-A0A1W9P419-F1
#
_cell.length_a   1.000
_cell.length_b   1.000
_cell.length_c   1.000
_cell.angle_alpha   90.00
_cell.angle_beta   90.00
_cell.angle_gamma   90.00
#
_symmetry.space_group_name_H-M   'P 1'
#
loop_
_entity.id
_entity.type
_entity.pdbx_description
1 polymer ?
#
loop_
_entity_poly.entity_id
_entity_poly.type
_entity_poly.pdbx_seq_one_letter_code
_entity_poly.pdbx_strand_id
1 'polypeptide(L)'
;MIDYLLDKFFFIFHSSLIFFNLIGWAWKKTRPAHLIVTTLTALSWFGLGLWYGFGYCPSTDWHWQVRYRLGYQDLPDSYLQFLFEHLTGQTIAPQLVDAVAVVALLGALGISIILNYYHWKHRHAFLPSKTRSR
;
A
#
# COMPACT_ATOMS: atom_id res chain seq x y z
N MET A 1 -15.91 12.09 -20.10
CA MET A 1 -14.55 11.90 -20.69
C MET A 1 -13.48 11.92 -19.59
N ILE A 2 -13.48 12.91 -18.70
CA ILE A 2 -12.54 13.00 -17.56
C ILE A 2 -12.69 11.80 -16.61
N ASP A 3 -13.91 11.37 -16.29
CA ASP A 3 -14.13 10.28 -15.33
C ASP A 3 -13.51 8.94 -15.79
N TYR A 4 -13.51 8.65 -17.09
CA TYR A 4 -12.83 7.47 -17.64
C TYR A 4 -11.30 7.53 -17.49
N LEU A 5 -10.71 8.73 -17.60
CA LEU A 5 -9.28 8.93 -17.36
C LEU A 5 -8.95 8.73 -15.87
N LEU A 6 -9.81 9.21 -14.98
CA LEU A 6 -9.67 9.04 -13.53
C LEU A 6 -9.82 7.57 -13.13
N ASP A 7 -10.82 6.84 -13.67
CA ASP A 7 -11.01 5.41 -13.42
C ASP A 7 -9.75 4.62 -13.80
N LYS A 8 -9.19 4.87 -15.00
CA LYS A 8 -7.94 4.23 -15.43
C LYS A 8 -6.75 4.64 -14.58
N PHE A 9 -6.65 5.91 -14.20
CA PHE A 9 -5.59 6.40 -13.32
C PHE A 9 -5.63 5.70 -11.96
N PHE A 10 -6.78 5.68 -11.28
CA PHE A 10 -6.92 5.04 -9.97
C PHE A 10 -6.63 3.55 -10.07
N PHE A 11 -7.12 2.87 -11.11
CA PHE A 11 -6.83 1.47 -11.34
C PHE A 11 -5.31 1.21 -11.41
N ILE A 12 -4.59 1.93 -12.28
CA ILE A 12 -3.15 1.76 -12.47
C ILE A 12 -2.37 2.17 -11.22
N PHE A 13 -2.72 3.31 -10.61
CA PHE A 13 -2.05 3.85 -9.43
C PHE A 13 -2.19 2.90 -8.24
N HIS A 14 -3.41 2.44 -7.96
CA HIS A 14 -3.68 1.57 -6.82
C HIS A 14 -3.06 0.19 -7.02
N SER A 15 -3.14 -0.40 -8.23
CA SER A 15 -2.41 -1.64 -8.54
C SER A 15 -0.90 -1.47 -8.36
N SER A 16 -0.33 -0.36 -8.83
CA SER A 16 1.11 -0.06 -8.65
C SER A 16 1.47 0.10 -7.18
N LEU A 17 0.59 0.71 -6.36
CA LEU A 17 0.75 0.85 -4.92
C LEU A 17 0.76 -0.52 -4.22
N ILE A 18 -0.14 -1.43 -4.59
CA ILE A 18 -0.18 -2.80 -4.09
C ILE A 18 1.13 -3.53 -4.42
N PHE A 19 1.55 -3.52 -5.69
CA PHE A 19 2.82 -4.14 -6.10
C PHE A 19 4.00 -3.53 -5.35
N PHE A 20 4.05 -2.21 -5.22
CA PHE A 20 5.14 -1.55 -4.50
C PHE A 20 5.18 -1.96 -3.03
N ASN A 21 4.03 -2.06 -2.34
CA ASN A 21 3.97 -2.56 -0.97
C ASN A 21 4.41 -4.03 -0.83
N LEU A 22 4.24 -4.86 -1.86
CA LEU A 22 4.64 -6.28 -1.82
C LEU A 22 6.13 -6.48 -2.04
N ILE A 23 6.76 -5.74 -2.95
CA ILE A 23 8.14 -6.02 -3.40
C ILE A 23 9.12 -4.84 -3.28
N GLY A 24 8.65 -3.63 -2.95
CA GLY A 24 9.50 -2.43 -2.95
C GLY A 24 10.56 -2.41 -1.84
N TRP A 25 10.48 -3.31 -0.85
CA TRP A 25 11.50 -3.50 0.18
C TRP A 25 12.77 -4.20 -0.33
N ALA A 26 12.69 -4.90 -1.47
CA ALA A 26 13.80 -5.70 -2.01
C ALA A 26 15.01 -4.83 -2.42
N TRP A 27 14.78 -3.68 -3.06
CA TRP A 27 15.86 -2.81 -3.52
C TRP A 27 16.34 -1.82 -2.45
N LYS A 28 17.66 -1.78 -2.22
CA LYS A 28 18.29 -0.88 -1.23
C LYS A 28 17.92 0.61 -1.43
N LYS A 29 17.77 1.05 -2.69
CA LYS A 29 17.44 2.44 -3.03
C LYS A 29 15.99 2.80 -2.70
N THR A 30 15.06 1.84 -2.78
CA THR A 30 13.62 2.07 -2.57
C THR A 30 13.18 1.80 -1.13
N ARG A 31 13.99 1.13 -0.30
CA ARG A 31 13.69 0.85 1.11
C ARG A 31 13.14 2.01 1.94
N PRO A 32 13.69 3.24 1.91
CA PRO A 32 13.12 4.35 2.68
C PRO A 32 11.75 4.78 2.12
N ALA A 33 11.60 4.83 0.80
CA ALA A 33 10.32 5.15 0.15
C ALA A 33 9.27 4.08 0.43
N HIS A 34 9.65 2.80 0.37
CA HIS A 34 8.79 1.67 0.74
C HIS A 34 8.31 1.79 2.18
N LEU A 35 9.21 2.05 3.13
CA LEU A 35 8.82 2.21 4.52
C LEU A 35 7.76 3.31 4.69
N ILE A 36 7.98 4.49 4.07
CA ILE A 36 7.01 5.59 4.11
C ILE A 36 5.66 5.16 3.52
N VAL A 37 5.65 4.59 2.31
CA VAL A 37 4.42 4.21 1.61
C VAL A 37 3.65 3.12 2.35
N THR A 38 4.34 2.08 2.83
CA THR A 38 3.71 0.98 3.57
C THR A 38 3.19 1.46 4.93
N THR A 39 3.91 2.37 5.60
CA THR A 39 3.40 3.00 6.82
C THR A 39 2.17 3.86 6.55
N LEU A 40 2.15 4.68 5.49
CA LEU A 40 0.97 5.46 5.11
C LEU A 40 -0.23 4.55 4.76
N THR A 41 0.04 3.42 4.11
CA THR A 41 -0.98 2.42 3.79
C THR A 41 -1.54 1.80 5.09
N ALA A 42 -0.67 1.38 6.00
CA ALA A 42 -1.08 0.87 7.31
C ALA A 42 -1.86 1.92 8.12
N LEU A 43 -1.42 3.17 8.13
CA LEU A 43 -2.14 4.26 8.81
C LEU A 43 -3.50 4.55 8.16
N SER A 44 -3.65 4.37 6.85
CA SER A 44 -4.96 4.46 6.21
C SER A 44 -5.87 3.32 6.67
N TRP A 45 -5.37 2.08 6.63
CA TRP A 45 -6.17 0.90 6.96
C TRP A 45 -6.55 0.81 8.45
N PHE A 46 -5.61 1.10 9.34
CA PHE A 46 -5.79 0.95 10.79
C PHE A 46 -6.06 2.27 11.49
N GLY A 47 -5.57 3.40 10.98
CA GLY A 47 -5.82 4.72 11.56
C GLY A 47 -7.14 5.28 11.05
N LEU A 48 -7.21 5.56 9.74
CA LEU A 48 -8.46 6.06 9.14
C LEU A 48 -9.58 5.01 9.22
N GLY A 49 -9.23 3.72 9.19
CA GLY A 49 -10.21 2.66 9.33
C GLY A 49 -10.95 2.61 10.67
N LEU A 50 -10.45 3.29 11.72
CA LEU A 50 -11.21 3.45 12.97
C LEU A 50 -12.47 4.31 12.79
N TRP A 51 -12.48 5.22 11.81
CA TRP A 51 -13.64 6.08 11.51
C TRP A 51 -14.42 5.59 10.29
N TYR A 52 -13.72 5.12 9.26
CA TYR A 52 -14.31 4.81 7.95
C TYR A 52 -14.50 3.31 7.66
N GLY A 53 -14.03 2.43 8.56
CA GLY A 53 -14.11 0.98 8.41
C GLY A 53 -12.75 0.31 8.19
N PHE A 54 -12.59 -0.90 8.71
CA PHE A 54 -11.33 -1.64 8.63
C PHE A 54 -10.88 -1.83 7.18
N GLY A 55 -9.60 -1.55 6.90
CA GLY A 55 -9.06 -1.66 5.54
C GLY A 55 -9.33 -0.44 4.64
N TYR A 56 -9.83 0.66 5.21
CA TYR A 56 -10.11 1.87 4.44
C TYR A 56 -8.85 2.43 3.74
N CYS A 57 -9.01 2.79 2.47
CA CYS A 57 -8.01 3.49 1.68
C CYS A 57 -8.66 4.67 0.94
N PRO A 58 -8.15 5.91 1.09
CA PRO A 58 -8.68 7.07 0.36
C PRO A 58 -8.68 6.88 -1.17
N SER A 59 -7.68 6.18 -1.70
CA SER A 59 -7.59 5.87 -3.13
C SER A 59 -8.74 4.99 -3.62
N THR A 60 -9.15 4.00 -2.82
CA THR A 60 -10.33 3.16 -3.12
C THR A 60 -11.59 3.99 -3.10
N ASP A 61 -11.80 4.78 -2.04
CA ASP A 61 -13.00 5.61 -1.89
C ASP A 61 -13.16 6.61 -3.04
N TRP A 62 -12.09 7.34 -3.39
CA TRP A 62 -12.12 8.24 -4.54
C TRP A 62 -12.35 7.52 -5.87
N HIS A 63 -11.77 6.32 -6.04
CA HIS A 63 -12.03 5.52 -7.23
C HIS A 63 -13.50 5.09 -7.28
N TRP A 64 -14.11 4.73 -6.15
CA TRP A 64 -15.50 4.30 -6.09
C TRP A 64 -16.41 5.46 -6.46
N GLN A 65 -16.12 6.67 -5.96
CA GLN A 65 -16.83 7.90 -6.35
C GLN A 65 -16.78 8.16 -7.86
N VAL A 66 -15.63 7.92 -8.51
CA VAL A 66 -15.50 8.04 -9.97
C VAL A 66 -16.34 6.97 -10.68
N ARG A 67 -16.29 5.71 -10.22
CA ARG A 67 -17.07 4.61 -10.80
C ARG A 67 -18.58 4.79 -10.63
N TYR A 68 -19.02 5.33 -9.50
CA TYR A 68 -20.42 5.71 -9.28
C TYR A 68 -20.89 6.76 -10.28
N ARG A 69 -20.06 7.78 -10.58
CA ARG A 69 -20.38 8.80 -11.61
C ARG A 69 -20.44 8.21 -13.02
N LEU A 70 -19.70 7.12 -13.27
CA LEU A 70 -19.76 6.35 -14.51
C LEU A 70 -20.95 5.38 -14.57
N GLY A 71 -21.77 5.29 -13.52
CA GLY A 71 -22.98 4.47 -13.46
C GLY A 71 -22.78 3.05 -12.91
N TYR A 72 -21.59 2.71 -12.40
CA TYR A 72 -21.36 1.44 -11.72
C TYR A 72 -21.89 1.51 -10.29
N GLN A 73 -22.82 0.63 -9.91
CA GLN A 73 -23.42 0.64 -8.56
C GLN A 73 -23.10 -0.59 -7.72
N ASP A 74 -22.91 -1.75 -8.36
CA ASP A 74 -22.51 -3.00 -7.69
C ASP A 74 -20.98 -3.10 -7.60
N LEU A 75 -20.37 -2.26 -6.76
CA LEU A 75 -18.93 -2.31 -6.50
C LEU A 75 -18.63 -3.24 -5.31
N PRO A 76 -17.60 -4.10 -5.40
CA PRO A 76 -17.18 -4.92 -4.28
C PRO A 76 -16.75 -4.08 -3.06
N ASP A 77 -16.98 -4.62 -1.87
CA ASP A 77 -16.57 -3.99 -0.61
C ASP A 77 -15.04 -3.89 -0.49
N SER A 78 -14.31 -4.84 -1.08
CA SER A 78 -12.85 -4.87 -1.08
C SER A 78 -12.27 -4.49 -2.45
N TYR A 79 -11.32 -3.55 -2.45
CA TYR A 79 -10.59 -3.18 -3.67
C TYR A 79 -9.82 -4.36 -4.26
N LEU A 80 -9.27 -5.23 -3.41
CA LEU A 80 -8.49 -6.37 -3.87
C LEU A 80 -9.39 -7.46 -4.47
N GLN A 81 -10.61 -7.62 -3.94
CA GLN A 81 -11.64 -8.44 -4.58
C GLN A 81 -11.96 -7.88 -5.97
N PHE A 82 -12.23 -6.57 -6.08
CA PHE A 82 -12.46 -5.91 -7.35
C PHE A 82 -11.31 -6.14 -8.34
N LEU A 83 -10.05 -6.00 -7.90
CA LEU A 83 -8.89 -6.22 -8.76
C LEU A 83 -8.77 -7.68 -9.18
N PHE A 84 -9.01 -8.62 -8.27
CA PHE A 84 -8.96 -10.06 -8.56
C PHE A 84 -10.05 -10.48 -9.56
N GLU A 85 -11.29 -10.05 -9.33
CA GLU A 85 -12.43 -10.30 -10.22
C GLU A 85 -12.20 -9.66 -11.59
N HIS A 86 -11.69 -8.43 -11.64
CA HIS A 86 -11.41 -7.74 -12.90
C HIS A 86 -10.30 -8.41 -13.71
N LEU A 87 -9.29 -9.01 -13.06
CA LEU A 87 -8.17 -9.66 -13.73
C LEU A 87 -8.44 -11.12 -14.10
N THR A 88 -9.20 -11.85 -13.29
CA THR A 88 -9.39 -13.31 -13.45
C THR A 88 -10.80 -13.70 -13.90
N GLY A 89 -11.78 -12.81 -13.74
CA GLY A 89 -13.19 -13.09 -13.93
C GLY A 89 -13.81 -13.98 -12.84
N GLN A 90 -13.07 -14.32 -11.78
CA GLN A 90 -13.54 -15.20 -10.71
C GLN A 90 -13.86 -14.41 -9.45
N THR A 91 -14.98 -14.73 -8.81
CA THR A 91 -15.37 -14.17 -7.51
C THR A 91 -14.66 -14.89 -6.38
N ILE A 92 -14.24 -14.13 -5.38
CA ILE A 92 -13.54 -14.65 -4.19
C ILE A 92 -14.14 -14.01 -2.95
N ALA A 93 -14.15 -14.76 -1.84
CA ALA A 93 -14.65 -14.25 -0.58
C ALA A 93 -13.84 -13.02 -0.13
N PRO A 94 -14.48 -11.85 0.12
CA PRO A 94 -13.78 -10.63 0.52
C PRO A 94 -12.92 -10.83 1.76
N GLN A 95 -13.41 -11.62 2.74
CA GLN A 95 -12.71 -11.89 3.99
C GLN A 95 -11.37 -12.60 3.77
N LEU A 96 -11.28 -13.49 2.78
CA LEU A 96 -10.04 -14.20 2.47
C LEU A 96 -9.02 -13.25 1.86
N VAL A 97 -9.45 -12.44 0.89
CA VAL A 97 -8.58 -11.46 0.24
C VAL A 97 -8.07 -10.43 1.23
N ASP A 98 -8.94 -9.91 2.09
CA ASP A 98 -8.58 -8.92 3.09
C ASP A 98 -7.63 -9.50 4.15
N ALA A 99 -7.85 -10.74 4.59
CA ALA A 99 -6.94 -11.42 5.51
C ALA A 99 -5.53 -11.58 4.89
N VAL A 100 -5.45 -12.02 3.63
CA VAL A 100 -4.19 -12.13 2.90
C VAL A 100 -3.51 -10.76 2.77
N ALA A 101 -4.28 -9.72 2.47
CA ALA A 101 -3.80 -8.36 2.34
C ALA A 101 -3.19 -7.82 3.64
N VAL A 102 -3.88 -8.02 4.77
CA VAL A 102 -3.38 -7.62 6.09
C VAL A 102 -2.09 -8.34 6.43
N VAL A 103 -2.04 -9.66 6.25
CA VAL A 103 -0.82 -10.45 6.52
C VAL A 103 0.33 -10.00 5.64
N ALA A 104 0.09 -9.77 4.35
CA ALA A 104 1.09 -9.28 3.42
C ALA A 104 1.59 -7.87 3.79
N LEU A 105 0.68 -6.96 4.14
CA LEU A 105 1.00 -5.58 4.52
C LEU A 105 1.86 -5.55 5.80
N LEU A 106 1.45 -6.27 6.84
CA LEU A 106 2.18 -6.33 8.11
C LEU A 106 3.54 -7.02 7.94
N GLY A 107 3.60 -8.11 7.15
CA GLY A 107 4.85 -8.78 6.80
C GLY A 107 5.82 -7.87 6.06
N ALA A 108 5.35 -7.19 5.02
CA ALA A 108 6.16 -6.24 4.24
C ALA A 108 6.63 -5.05 5.09
N LEU A 109 5.78 -4.51 5.96
CA LEU A 109 6.14 -3.44 6.89
C LEU A 109 7.23 -3.90 7.87
N GLY A 110 7.06 -5.08 8.48
CA GLY A 110 8.05 -5.67 9.39
C GLY A 110 9.41 -5.87 8.71
N ILE A 111 9.43 -6.47 7.52
CA ILE A 111 10.65 -6.63 6.72
C ILE A 111 11.28 -5.27 6.41
N SER A 112 10.47 -4.28 6.02
CA SER A 112 10.96 -2.94 5.70
C SER A 112 11.60 -2.24 6.91
N ILE A 113 10.97 -2.31 8.08
CA ILE A 113 11.50 -1.77 9.35
C ILE A 113 12.85 -2.42 9.66
N ILE A 114 12.91 -3.75 9.61
CA ILE A 114 14.13 -4.52 9.91
C ILE A 114 15.27 -4.11 8.96
N LEU A 115 15.01 -4.10 7.65
CA LEU A 115 16.03 -3.77 6.64
C LEU A 115 16.53 -2.32 6.76
N ASN A 116 15.65 -1.37 7.05
CA ASN A 116 16.03 0.03 7.25
C ASN A 116 16.81 0.22 8.56
N TYR A 117 16.42 -0.46 9.64
CA TYR A 117 17.11 -0.43 10.92
C TYR A 117 18.54 -1.00 10.81
N TYR A 118 18.70 -2.17 10.18
CA TYR A 118 20.04 -2.75 9.93
C TYR A 118 20.91 -1.80 9.10
N HIS A 119 20.36 -1.23 8.03
CA HIS A 119 21.09 -0.28 7.18
C HIS A 119 21.53 0.96 7.96
N TRP A 120 20.66 1.51 8.80
CA TRP A 120 20.98 2.64 9.67
C TRP A 120 22.09 2.31 10.65
N LYS A 121 21.99 1.18 11.37
CA LYS A 121 23.00 0.73 12.36
C LYS A 121 24.39 0.56 11.72
N HIS A 122 24.48 -0.07 10.55
CA HIS A 122 25.76 -0.26 9.86
C HIS A 122 26.36 1.05 9.32
N ARG A 123 25.55 2.05 8.95
CA ARG A 123 26.07 3.38 8.54
C ARG A 123 26.61 4.19 9.72
N HIS A 124 26.01 4.10 10.90
CA HIS A 124 26.45 4.84 12.09
C HIS A 124 27.54 4.14 12.91
N ALA A 125 27.69 2.82 12.78
CA ALA A 125 28.81 2.09 13.38
C ALA A 125 30.18 2.40 12.73
N PHE A 126 30.20 3.02 11.54
CA PHE A 126 31.43 3.33 10.79
C PHE A 126 31.75 4.83 10.72
N LEU A 127 31.12 5.69 11.53
CA LEU A 127 31.59 7.08 11.67
C LEU A 127 32.73 7.09 12.69
N PRO A 128 34.02 7.19 12.29
CA PRO A 128 35.07 7.47 13.25
C PRO A 128 34.73 8.79 13.90
N SER A 129 34.75 8.82 15.23
CA SER A 129 34.66 10.06 15.99
C SER A 129 35.66 11.04 15.36
N LYS A 130 35.17 12.14 14.76
CA LYS A 130 36.03 13.26 14.41
C LYS A 130 36.68 13.72 15.71
N THR A 131 37.90 13.28 15.95
CA THR A 131 38.76 13.77 17.03
C THR A 131 38.97 15.25 16.75
N ARG A 132 38.43 16.04 17.68
CA ARG A 132 38.52 17.49 17.72
C ARG A 132 39.99 17.90 17.67
N SER A 133 40.35 18.70 16.66
CA SER A 133 41.66 19.33 16.49
C SER A 133 42.07 20.06 17.77
N ARG A 134 43.31 19.80 18.22
CA ARG A 134 44.07 20.70 19.10
C ARG A 134 44.90 21.63 18.23
#